data_AF-A0A0C2X6I9-F1
#
_entry.id   AF-A0A0C2X6I9-F1
#
_cell.length_a   1.000
_cell.length_b   1.000
_cell.length_c   1.000
_cell.angle_alpha   90.00
_cell.angle_beta   90.00
_cell.angle_gamma   90.00
#
_symmetry.space_group_name_H-M   'P 1'
#
loop_
_entity.id
_entity.type
_entity.pdbx_description
1 polymer ?
#
loop_
_entity_poly.entity_id
_entity_poly.type
_entity_poly.pdbx_seq_one_letter_code
_entity_poly.pdbx_strand_id
1 'polypeptide(L)'
;MISTVLRTLISRSAFKSGQKYALSSTATTSKTLGNILLAQGRLFSVSTRVASPAARTTTNKKSTTKSAPKKKATGVKKTTAASKKKTTATKRKAAAPKKRKVAAKKKVTVRKLKVKKVVPVKATPRNDASLRAPPRAMSAYSLYVKRMWPTLSPKPTSAPAGMVQVRQMWASLTDAEKKPFFDETSTLNTERRQAYDKWRAGLSMADVRAINAYRANTKHNKLGGTPSSATKKPIKGYLKFYQTALKDGTIDLKKAPTGTTPVIYAAKEAARLWKGMSTTEKATYM
;
A
#
# COMPACT_ATOMS: atom_id res chain seq x y z
N MET A 1 -20.93 55.50 27.41
CA MET A 1 -19.60 55.38 28.05
C MET A 1 -19.79 55.02 29.51
N ILE A 2 -19.88 53.74 29.85
CA ILE A 2 -19.76 53.24 31.23
C ILE A 2 -18.97 51.94 31.14
N SER A 3 -17.74 52.00 31.65
CA SER A 3 -16.77 50.92 31.71
C SER A 3 -17.09 50.08 32.95
N THR A 4 -17.33 48.77 32.80
CA THR A 4 -17.38 47.87 33.95
C THR A 4 -16.58 46.61 33.62
N VAL A 5 -15.44 46.54 34.29
CA VAL A 5 -14.44 45.47 34.26
C VAL A 5 -14.96 44.32 35.12
N LEU A 6 -15.24 43.16 34.53
CA LEU A 6 -15.36 41.90 35.27
C LEU A 6 -14.08 41.08 35.12
N ARG A 7 -13.26 41.12 36.19
CA ARG A 7 -12.26 40.11 36.51
C ARG A 7 -12.92 39.08 37.42
N THR A 8 -12.95 37.82 37.03
CA THR A 8 -13.35 36.75 37.95
C THR A 8 -12.55 35.46 37.71
N LEU A 9 -11.59 35.26 38.62
CA LEU A 9 -11.22 34.03 39.30
C LEU A 9 -10.81 32.78 38.49
N ILE A 10 -9.49 32.62 38.42
CA ILE A 10 -8.77 31.37 38.23
C ILE A 10 -8.98 30.50 39.48
N SER A 11 -9.75 29.42 39.36
CA SER A 11 -9.88 28.41 40.42
C SER A 11 -8.79 27.34 40.23
N ARG A 12 -7.76 27.39 41.07
CA ARG A 12 -6.73 26.36 41.21
C ARG A 12 -7.27 25.24 42.11
N SER A 13 -7.74 24.14 41.54
CA SER A 13 -8.01 22.92 42.31
C SER A 13 -6.72 22.11 42.47
N ALA A 14 -6.16 22.16 43.67
CA ALA A 14 -5.09 21.27 44.13
C ALA A 14 -5.67 19.87 44.38
N PHE A 15 -5.25 18.87 43.61
CA PHE A 15 -5.55 17.47 43.91
C PHE A 15 -4.38 16.87 44.70
N LYS A 16 -4.54 16.80 46.02
CA LYS A 16 -3.62 16.16 46.95
C LYS A 16 -4.05 14.71 47.20
N SER A 17 -3.02 13.87 47.25
CA SER A 17 -2.87 12.68 48.09
C SER A 17 -3.86 11.52 48.00
N GLY A 18 -3.31 10.37 47.61
CA GLY A 18 -3.14 9.29 48.57
C GLY A 18 -4.12 8.14 48.42
N GLN A 19 -3.67 7.07 47.78
CA GLN A 19 -4.07 5.73 48.19
C GLN A 19 -2.87 4.78 48.25
N LYS A 20 -2.60 4.37 49.49
CA LYS A 20 -1.80 3.20 49.86
C LYS A 20 -2.74 1.99 49.79
N TYR A 21 -2.41 0.99 48.98
CA TYR A 21 -2.88 -0.38 49.17
C TYR A 21 -1.62 -1.25 49.16
N ALA A 22 -1.17 -1.67 50.33
CA ALA A 22 -1.57 -2.92 50.99
C ALA A 22 -0.91 -4.10 50.28
N LEU A 23 0.24 -4.47 50.84
CA LEU A 23 0.95 -5.71 50.62
C LEU A 23 0.04 -6.89 51.00
N SER A 24 -0.18 -7.82 50.08
CA SER A 24 -0.54 -9.19 50.43
C SER A 24 0.49 -10.13 49.79
N SER A 25 1.55 -10.37 50.55
CA SER A 25 2.33 -11.60 50.52
C SER A 25 1.42 -12.78 50.81
N THR A 26 1.47 -13.83 49.99
CA THR A 26 1.66 -15.23 50.41
C THR A 26 1.53 -16.13 49.18
N ALA A 27 2.55 -16.94 48.91
CA ALA A 27 2.47 -18.40 48.78
C ALA A 27 3.53 -18.93 47.81
N THR A 28 4.60 -19.40 48.44
CA THR A 28 5.60 -20.33 47.96
C THR A 28 4.96 -21.65 47.53
N THR A 29 5.23 -22.12 46.30
CA THR A 29 5.27 -23.58 46.03
C THR A 29 6.42 -23.94 45.09
N SER A 30 7.44 -24.48 45.74
CA SER A 30 8.47 -25.43 45.32
C SER A 30 8.37 -26.12 43.95
N LYS A 31 9.53 -26.13 43.27
CA LYS A 31 10.22 -27.29 42.66
C LYS A 31 9.46 -28.17 41.64
N THR A 32 9.92 -28.09 40.39
CA THR A 32 10.30 -29.31 39.65
C THR A 32 11.54 -29.04 38.81
N LEU A 33 12.61 -29.77 39.15
CA LEU A 33 13.81 -29.96 38.35
C LEU A 33 13.47 -30.82 37.14
N GLY A 34 13.95 -30.44 35.96
CA GLY A 34 13.78 -31.21 34.73
C GLY A 34 14.75 -30.76 33.65
N ASN A 35 16.05 -30.95 33.90
CA ASN A 35 17.07 -30.97 32.85
C ASN A 35 16.82 -32.19 31.96
N ILE A 36 16.40 -31.97 30.71
CA ILE A 36 16.69 -32.92 29.62
C ILE A 36 17.28 -32.15 28.45
N LEU A 37 18.58 -32.36 28.33
CA LEU A 37 19.42 -32.16 27.16
C LEU A 37 18.89 -33.06 26.03
N LEU A 38 18.58 -32.50 24.85
CA LEU A 38 18.86 -33.21 23.60
C LEU A 38 18.94 -32.22 22.43
N ALA A 39 20.17 -32.05 21.95
CA ALA A 39 20.47 -31.44 20.68
C ALA A 39 19.89 -32.31 19.56
N GLN A 40 19.02 -31.74 18.72
CA GLN A 40 18.74 -32.28 17.39
C GLN A 40 19.08 -31.23 16.34
N GLY A 41 20.05 -31.58 15.51
CA GLY A 41 20.60 -30.75 14.46
C GLY A 41 19.54 -30.32 13.45
N ARG A 42 19.52 -29.03 13.15
CA ARG A 42 18.80 -28.50 11.99
C ARG A 42 19.62 -28.77 10.75
N LEU A 43 19.23 -29.79 10.00
CA LEU A 43 19.67 -29.98 8.61
C LEU A 43 19.12 -28.82 7.77
N PHE A 44 20.03 -28.06 7.16
CA PHE A 44 19.70 -27.12 6.10
C PHE A 44 19.32 -27.92 4.85
N SER A 45 18.03 -28.09 4.57
CA SER A 45 17.58 -28.53 3.24
C SER A 45 17.73 -27.37 2.26
N VAL A 46 18.83 -27.41 1.51
CA VAL A 46 19.06 -26.64 0.29
C VAL A 46 17.99 -27.05 -0.72
N SER A 47 17.06 -26.15 -1.03
CA SER A 47 16.08 -26.34 -2.10
C SER A 47 16.77 -26.04 -3.44
N THR A 48 17.27 -27.08 -4.10
CA THR A 48 17.73 -27.01 -5.48
C THR A 48 16.51 -26.82 -6.39
N ARG A 49 16.43 -25.66 -7.06
CA ARG A 49 15.51 -25.45 -8.17
C ARG A 49 15.94 -26.34 -9.33
N VAL A 50 15.25 -27.45 -9.54
CA VAL A 50 15.33 -28.21 -10.78
C VAL A 50 14.56 -27.43 -11.85
N ALA A 51 15.30 -26.92 -12.84
CA ALA A 51 14.76 -26.33 -14.04
C ALA A 51 14.02 -27.41 -14.85
N SER A 52 12.76 -27.16 -15.23
CA SER A 52 12.06 -27.96 -16.23
C SER A 52 12.49 -27.51 -17.63
N PRO A 53 13.12 -28.39 -18.44
CA PRO A 53 13.29 -28.11 -19.86
C PRO A 53 12.00 -28.43 -20.61
N ALA A 54 11.61 -27.51 -21.48
CA ALA A 54 10.67 -27.75 -22.55
C ALA A 54 11.28 -28.76 -23.53
N ALA A 55 10.53 -29.80 -23.89
CA ALA A 55 10.76 -30.53 -25.12
C ALA A 55 9.44 -31.07 -25.67
N ARG A 56 9.30 -30.80 -26.97
CA ARG A 56 8.18 -31.02 -27.86
C ARG A 56 8.54 -32.23 -28.70
N THR A 57 7.73 -33.27 -28.74
CA THR A 57 7.73 -34.24 -29.86
C THR A 57 6.44 -35.03 -29.94
N THR A 58 5.93 -35.06 -31.16
CA THR A 58 4.90 -35.91 -31.73
C THR A 58 5.27 -37.40 -31.63
N THR A 59 4.30 -38.33 -31.70
CA THR A 59 3.94 -39.17 -32.88
C THR A 59 3.21 -40.46 -32.46
N ASN A 60 2.24 -40.85 -33.29
CA ASN A 60 1.39 -42.06 -33.37
C ASN A 60 1.91 -43.43 -32.87
N LYS A 61 0.99 -44.24 -32.30
CA LYS A 61 0.46 -45.56 -32.76
C LYS A 61 -0.18 -46.29 -31.56
N LYS A 62 -1.48 -46.62 -31.56
CA LYS A 62 -2.19 -47.77 -32.19
C LYS A 62 -2.00 -49.11 -31.44
N SER A 63 -3.04 -49.59 -30.75
CA SER A 63 -3.54 -50.99 -30.73
C SER A 63 -4.86 -51.09 -29.91
N THR A 64 -5.99 -51.47 -30.56
CA THR A 64 -6.73 -52.77 -30.48
C THR A 64 -7.77 -52.85 -29.33
N THR A 65 -9.08 -52.59 -29.54
CA THR A 65 -10.20 -53.38 -30.14
C THR A 65 -11.04 -54.18 -29.12
N LYS A 66 -12.36 -53.86 -29.04
CA LYS A 66 -13.55 -54.76 -28.97
C LYS A 66 -14.83 -53.91 -28.79
N SER A 67 -15.65 -53.69 -29.84
CA SER A 67 -16.94 -54.39 -30.18
C SER A 67 -18.09 -54.09 -29.19
N ALA A 68 -19.35 -53.72 -29.52
CA ALA A 68 -20.17 -53.62 -30.75
C ALA A 68 -21.48 -52.78 -30.43
N PRO A 69 -22.63 -52.81 -31.16
CA PRO A 69 -23.12 -51.67 -31.97
C PRO A 69 -24.60 -51.22 -31.72
N LYS A 70 -25.01 -50.10 -32.37
CA LYS A 70 -26.37 -49.60 -32.77
C LYS A 70 -26.47 -48.08 -32.47
N LYS A 71 -27.02 -47.16 -33.27
CA LYS A 71 -28.08 -47.16 -34.30
C LYS A 71 -27.92 -45.92 -35.22
N LYS A 72 -28.55 -45.99 -36.41
CA LYS A 72 -28.80 -44.95 -37.46
C LYS A 72 -29.35 -43.63 -36.87
N ALA A 73 -29.33 -42.43 -37.48
CA ALA A 73 -29.46 -42.02 -38.88
C ALA A 73 -29.13 -40.51 -39.07
N THR A 74 -28.99 -40.06 -40.33
CA THR A 74 -29.25 -38.70 -40.90
C THR A 74 -28.51 -37.50 -40.27
N GLY A 75 -27.67 -36.71 -40.93
CA GLY A 75 -27.51 -36.37 -42.35
C GLY A 75 -27.74 -34.86 -42.52
N VAL A 76 -26.71 -34.00 -42.44
CA VAL A 76 -26.75 -32.63 -43.00
C VAL A 76 -25.36 -32.19 -43.47
N LYS A 77 -25.39 -31.53 -44.61
CA LYS A 77 -24.36 -31.13 -45.57
C LYS A 77 -23.61 -29.86 -45.11
N LYS A 78 -22.28 -29.87 -45.25
CA LYS A 78 -21.40 -28.83 -45.86
C LYS A 78 -21.72 -27.35 -45.54
N THR A 79 -20.76 -26.62 -44.96
CA THR A 79 -20.03 -25.52 -45.65
C THR A 79 -18.92 -24.93 -44.79
N THR A 80 -17.74 -24.91 -45.37
CA THR A 80 -16.52 -24.21 -44.97
C THR A 80 -16.66 -22.70 -45.17
N ALA A 81 -16.39 -21.90 -44.14
CA ALA A 81 -16.11 -20.47 -44.30
C ALA A 81 -14.89 -20.09 -43.44
N ALA A 82 -13.73 -20.05 -44.09
CA ALA A 82 -12.48 -19.54 -43.55
C ALA A 82 -12.55 -17.99 -43.50
N SER A 83 -12.63 -17.42 -42.29
CA SER A 83 -12.53 -15.97 -42.11
C SER A 83 -11.06 -15.54 -42.07
N LYS A 84 -10.69 -14.75 -43.09
CA LYS A 84 -9.37 -14.14 -43.27
C LYS A 84 -9.07 -13.16 -42.14
N LYS A 85 -7.98 -13.41 -41.40
CA LYS A 85 -7.41 -12.49 -40.42
C LYS A 85 -6.63 -11.40 -41.16
N LYS A 86 -7.18 -10.18 -41.19
CA LYS A 86 -6.59 -8.97 -41.78
C LYS A 86 -5.47 -8.45 -40.86
N THR A 87 -4.22 -8.71 -41.20
CA THR A 87 -3.04 -8.11 -40.57
C THR A 87 -2.75 -6.75 -41.22
N THR A 88 -2.89 -5.68 -40.44
CA THR A 88 -2.55 -4.32 -40.85
C THR A 88 -1.03 -4.16 -40.86
N ALA A 89 -0.45 -4.09 -42.06
CA ALA A 89 0.97 -3.87 -42.27
C ALA A 89 1.35 -2.40 -42.02
N THR A 90 2.16 -2.16 -40.99
CA THR A 90 2.82 -0.87 -40.75
C THR A 90 3.97 -0.72 -41.74
N LYS A 91 3.85 0.25 -42.67
CA LYS A 91 4.86 0.61 -43.67
C LYS A 91 6.22 0.89 -43.02
N ARG A 92 7.20 0.01 -43.25
CA ARG A 92 8.63 0.29 -43.02
C ARG A 92 9.10 1.30 -44.08
N LYS A 93 9.60 2.44 -43.61
CA LYS A 93 10.23 3.48 -44.43
C LYS A 93 11.54 2.93 -45.02
N ALA A 94 11.69 3.06 -46.34
CA ALA A 94 12.82 2.57 -47.11
C ALA A 94 14.15 3.20 -46.66
N ALA A 95 15.17 2.37 -46.51
CA ALA A 95 16.56 2.77 -46.37
C ALA A 95 17.13 3.09 -47.77
N ALA A 96 17.65 4.30 -47.95
CA ALA A 96 18.32 4.71 -49.18
C ALA A 96 19.78 4.22 -49.22
N PRO A 97 20.32 3.91 -50.41
CA PRO A 97 21.65 3.31 -50.58
C PRO A 97 22.81 4.31 -50.48
N LYS A 98 23.93 3.79 -50.00
CA LYS A 98 25.25 4.43 -49.85
C LYS A 98 25.76 4.99 -51.19
N LYS A 99 26.19 6.26 -51.21
CA LYS A 99 27.07 6.81 -52.26
C LYS A 99 28.51 6.97 -51.77
N ARG A 100 29.43 6.68 -52.70
CA ARG A 100 30.89 6.53 -52.59
C ARG A 100 31.62 7.79 -52.12
N LYS A 101 32.79 7.51 -51.53
CA LYS A 101 33.89 8.41 -51.14
C LYS A 101 34.28 9.39 -52.24
N VAL A 102 34.40 10.67 -51.89
CA VAL A 102 35.34 11.61 -52.51
C VAL A 102 36.27 12.10 -51.41
N ALA A 103 37.57 11.89 -51.60
CA ALA A 103 38.62 12.37 -50.75
C ALA A 103 38.77 13.88 -50.93
N ALA A 104 38.52 14.66 -49.86
CA ALA A 104 38.82 16.07 -49.84
C ALA A 104 39.42 16.45 -48.47
N LYS A 105 40.72 16.76 -48.53
CA LYS A 105 41.53 17.66 -47.68
C LYS A 105 41.24 17.64 -46.18
N LYS A 106 42.18 17.06 -45.42
CA LYS A 106 42.32 17.20 -43.95
C LYS A 106 42.37 18.68 -43.57
N LYS A 107 41.23 19.25 -43.17
CA LYS A 107 41.19 20.45 -42.31
C LYS A 107 41.51 19.99 -40.89
N VAL A 108 42.63 20.47 -40.35
CA VAL A 108 43.01 20.32 -38.94
C VAL A 108 41.89 20.94 -38.10
N THR A 109 41.02 20.08 -37.59
CA THR A 109 40.03 20.47 -36.60
C THR A 109 40.78 20.51 -35.28
N VAL A 110 41.07 21.72 -34.82
CA VAL A 110 41.47 21.97 -33.43
C VAL A 110 40.51 21.19 -32.56
N ARG A 111 41.04 20.19 -31.83
CA ARG A 111 40.30 19.43 -30.83
C ARG A 111 39.78 20.45 -29.82
N LYS A 112 38.54 20.91 -30.02
CA LYS A 112 37.77 21.55 -28.96
C LYS A 112 37.75 20.53 -27.83
N LEU A 113 38.57 20.78 -26.82
CA LEU A 113 38.50 20.14 -25.53
C LEU A 113 37.01 20.09 -25.19
N LYS A 114 36.46 18.88 -25.13
CA LYS A 114 35.11 18.66 -24.62
C LYS A 114 35.16 19.17 -23.20
N VAL A 115 34.79 20.43 -23.00
CA VAL A 115 34.48 21.00 -21.70
C VAL A 115 33.46 20.04 -21.13
N LYS A 116 33.91 19.20 -20.18
CA LYS A 116 33.03 18.31 -19.44
C LYS A 116 31.94 19.22 -18.92
N LYS A 117 30.74 19.13 -19.50
CA LYS A 117 29.56 19.80 -18.99
C LYS A 117 29.53 19.41 -17.52
N VAL A 118 29.85 20.36 -16.65
CA VAL A 118 29.70 20.18 -15.21
C VAL A 118 28.23 19.88 -15.06
N VAL A 119 27.92 18.60 -14.82
CA VAL A 119 26.55 18.18 -14.55
C VAL A 119 26.18 19.02 -13.33
N PRO A 120 25.17 19.90 -13.42
CA PRO A 120 24.80 20.73 -12.29
C PRO A 120 24.53 19.77 -11.15
N VAL A 121 25.34 19.89 -10.09
CA VAL A 121 25.19 19.10 -8.88
C VAL A 121 23.74 19.31 -8.47
N LYS A 122 22.95 18.22 -8.53
CA LYS A 122 21.55 18.24 -8.16
C LYS A 122 21.50 18.78 -6.74
N ALA A 123 21.06 20.02 -6.58
CA ALA A 123 20.94 20.64 -5.27
C ALA A 123 20.15 19.66 -4.39
N THR A 124 20.77 19.19 -3.32
CA THR A 124 20.09 18.33 -2.36
C THR A 124 18.92 19.15 -1.82
N PRO A 125 17.68 18.67 -1.95
CA PRO A 125 16.52 19.44 -1.54
C PRO A 125 16.69 19.85 -0.08
N ARG A 126 16.54 21.15 0.18
CA ARG A 126 16.66 21.79 1.50
C ARG A 126 15.81 21.01 2.51
N ASN A 127 16.47 20.36 3.45
CA ASN A 127 15.81 19.62 4.53
C ASN A 127 15.46 20.58 5.67
N ASP A 128 14.61 21.56 5.35
CA ASP A 128 14.17 22.54 6.33
C ASP A 128 13.28 21.86 7.37
N ALA A 129 13.61 22.01 8.65
CA ALA A 129 12.86 21.37 9.74
C ALA A 129 11.39 21.83 9.76
N SER A 130 11.13 23.07 9.33
CA SER A 130 9.79 23.66 9.23
C SER A 130 8.90 22.95 8.19
N LEU A 131 9.50 22.36 7.16
CA LEU A 131 8.78 21.65 6.09
C LEU A 131 8.55 20.17 6.39
N ARG A 132 9.04 19.67 7.53
CA ARG A 132 8.84 18.28 7.91
C ARG A 132 7.42 18.05 8.41
N ALA A 133 6.80 16.99 7.91
CA ALA A 133 5.51 16.56 8.42
C ALA A 133 5.63 16.16 9.90
N PRO A 134 4.59 16.38 10.72
CA PRO A 134 4.56 15.86 12.09
C PRO A 134 4.88 14.36 12.13
N PRO A 135 5.66 13.89 13.12
CA PRO A 135 6.05 12.50 13.22
C PRO A 135 4.83 11.59 13.39
N ARG A 136 4.99 10.31 13.04
CA ARG A 136 3.95 9.31 13.26
C ARG A 136 3.77 9.07 14.75
N ALA A 137 2.53 8.88 15.18
CA ALA A 137 2.21 8.49 16.55
C ALA A 137 2.75 7.07 16.78
N MET A 138 3.21 6.81 18.00
CA MET A 138 3.66 5.48 18.38
C MET A 138 2.48 4.50 18.39
N SER A 139 2.74 3.26 18.01
CA SER A 139 1.75 2.19 18.16
C SER A 139 1.62 1.77 19.63
N ALA A 140 0.54 1.07 19.98
CA ALA A 140 0.33 0.56 21.34
C ALA A 140 1.52 -0.29 21.83
N TYR A 141 2.01 -1.19 20.98
CA TYR A 141 3.21 -1.97 21.27
C TYR A 141 4.46 -1.10 21.42
N SER A 142 4.63 -0.07 20.60
CA SER A 142 5.78 0.85 20.72
C SER A 142 5.75 1.67 22.01
N LEU A 143 4.56 2.08 22.48
CA LEU A 143 4.38 2.72 23.78
C LEU A 143 4.74 1.76 24.91
N TYR A 144 4.29 0.51 24.81
CA TYR A 144 4.65 -0.54 25.76
C TYR A 144 6.17 -0.78 25.80
N VAL A 145 6.80 -0.98 24.65
CA VAL A 145 8.26 -1.13 24.55
C VAL A 145 8.96 0.06 25.19
N LYS A 146 8.53 1.30 24.90
CA LYS A 146 9.12 2.50 25.51
C LYS A 146 9.02 2.51 27.03
N ARG A 147 7.91 2.01 27.61
CA ARG A 147 7.72 1.92 29.07
C ARG A 147 8.48 0.76 29.70
N MET A 148 8.53 -0.39 29.04
CA MET A 148 9.12 -1.63 29.60
C MET A 148 10.63 -1.75 29.37
N TRP A 149 11.16 -1.12 28.32
CA TRP A 149 12.59 -1.16 28.02
C TRP A 149 13.50 -0.82 29.23
N PRO A 150 13.25 0.27 29.98
CA PRO A 150 14.07 0.59 31.15
C PRO A 150 13.87 -0.36 32.34
N THR A 151 12.79 -1.15 32.37
CA THR A 151 12.46 -2.05 33.49
C THR A 151 12.96 -3.48 33.29
N LEU A 152 13.54 -3.81 32.12
CA LEU A 152 14.10 -5.14 31.87
C LEU A 152 15.30 -5.40 32.80
N SER A 153 15.18 -6.45 33.61
CA SER A 153 16.26 -6.98 34.43
C SER A 153 16.36 -8.50 34.22
N PRO A 154 17.54 -9.05 33.88
CA PRO A 154 18.79 -8.34 33.64
C PRO A 154 18.71 -7.43 32.40
N LYS A 155 19.52 -6.37 32.38
CA LYS A 155 19.65 -5.54 31.18
C LYS A 155 20.09 -6.44 30.02
N PRO A 156 19.37 -6.45 28.90
CA PRO A 156 19.66 -7.37 27.81
C PRO A 156 21.03 -7.04 27.21
N THR A 157 21.83 -8.07 26.91
CA THR A 157 23.18 -7.93 26.32
C THR A 157 23.15 -7.21 24.97
N SER A 158 22.02 -7.27 24.25
CA SER A 158 21.82 -6.58 22.98
C SER A 158 20.39 -6.12 22.80
N ALA A 159 20.18 -5.07 22.00
CA ALA A 159 18.84 -4.56 21.70
C ALA A 159 17.91 -5.62 21.09
N PRO A 160 18.34 -6.48 20.14
CA PRO A 160 17.49 -7.56 19.63
C PRO A 160 17.04 -8.55 20.72
N ALA A 161 17.94 -8.94 21.64
CA ALA A 161 17.60 -9.85 22.73
C ALA A 161 16.53 -9.25 23.66
N GLY A 162 16.69 -7.97 24.03
CA GLY A 162 15.68 -7.23 24.80
C GLY A 162 14.33 -7.14 24.09
N MET A 163 14.33 -6.89 22.78
CA MET A 163 13.09 -6.80 22.00
C MET A 163 12.36 -8.15 21.92
N VAL A 164 13.08 -9.28 21.90
CA VAL A 164 12.47 -10.61 21.97
C VAL A 164 11.78 -10.81 23.33
N GLN A 165 12.43 -10.42 24.43
CA GLN A 165 11.85 -10.50 25.77
C GLN A 165 10.59 -9.62 25.91
N VAL A 166 10.65 -8.35 25.51
CA VAL A 166 9.49 -7.44 25.57
C VAL A 166 8.35 -7.93 24.69
N ARG A 167 8.65 -8.52 23.52
CA ARG A 167 7.64 -9.12 22.66
C ARG A 167 6.94 -10.29 23.35
N GLN A 168 7.69 -11.16 24.03
CA GLN A 168 7.12 -12.26 24.80
C GLN A 168 6.23 -11.73 25.94
N MET A 169 6.72 -10.74 26.70
CA MET A 169 5.93 -10.10 27.76
C MET A 169 4.62 -9.51 27.22
N TRP A 170 4.67 -8.77 26.10
CA TRP A 170 3.47 -8.22 25.46
C TRP A 170 2.50 -9.31 24.99
N ALA A 171 3.01 -10.43 24.47
CA ALA A 171 2.19 -11.55 24.04
C ALA A 171 1.47 -12.22 25.23
N SER A 172 2.11 -12.26 26.40
CA SER A 172 1.54 -12.82 27.63
C SER A 172 0.50 -11.93 28.31
N LEU A 173 0.45 -10.62 27.99
CA LEU A 173 -0.56 -9.73 28.54
C LEU A 173 -1.97 -10.08 28.04
N THR A 174 -2.93 -9.98 28.93
CA THR A 174 -4.36 -10.04 28.62
C THR A 174 -4.81 -8.81 27.80
N ASP A 175 -5.95 -8.91 27.13
CA ASP A 175 -6.48 -7.79 26.37
C ASP A 175 -6.88 -6.59 27.27
N ALA A 176 -7.26 -6.86 28.52
CA ALA A 176 -7.52 -5.85 29.53
C ALA A 176 -6.26 -5.03 29.87
N GLU A 177 -5.10 -5.69 30.00
CA GLU A 177 -3.82 -5.01 30.27
C GLU A 177 -3.30 -4.26 29.04
N LYS A 178 -3.60 -4.73 27.83
CA LYS A 178 -3.24 -4.03 26.58
C LYS A 178 -4.13 -2.82 26.33
N LYS A 179 -5.37 -2.82 26.81
CA LYS A 179 -6.37 -1.76 26.60
C LYS A 179 -5.86 -0.32 26.83
N PRO A 180 -5.20 0.02 27.95
CA PRO A 180 -4.71 1.39 28.16
C PRO A 180 -3.73 1.87 27.07
N PHE A 181 -2.91 0.98 26.51
CA PHE A 181 -2.00 1.33 25.42
C PHE A 181 -2.73 1.59 24.10
N PHE A 182 -3.83 0.88 23.84
CA PHE A 182 -4.69 1.13 22.69
C PHE A 182 -5.43 2.45 22.81
N ASP A 183 -5.99 2.74 24.00
CA ASP A 183 -6.71 3.99 24.28
C ASP A 183 -5.77 5.21 24.13
N GLU A 184 -4.54 5.12 24.66
CA GLU A 184 -3.51 6.13 24.49
C GLU A 184 -3.09 6.31 23.02
N THR A 185 -2.91 5.19 22.29
CA THR A 185 -2.59 5.23 20.86
C THR A 185 -3.70 5.89 20.03
N SER A 186 -4.97 5.67 20.39
CA SER A 186 -6.12 6.30 19.74
C SER A 186 -6.08 7.83 19.93
N THR A 187 -5.81 8.27 21.16
CA THR A 187 -5.67 9.68 21.51
C THR A 187 -4.52 10.34 20.75
N LEU A 188 -3.32 9.75 20.79
CA LEU A 188 -2.13 10.24 20.06
C LEU A 188 -2.35 10.28 18.54
N ASN A 189 -3.07 9.32 17.98
CA ASN A 189 -3.40 9.33 16.56
C ASN A 189 -4.34 10.47 16.18
N THR A 190 -5.30 10.80 17.06
CA THR A 190 -6.23 11.92 16.88
C THR A 190 -5.48 13.24 16.93
N GLU A 191 -4.64 13.45 17.96
CA GLU A 191 -3.80 14.64 18.09
C GLU A 191 -2.85 14.81 16.91
N ARG A 192 -2.17 13.73 16.51
CA ARG A 192 -1.31 13.73 15.34
C ARG A 192 -2.08 14.08 14.07
N ARG A 193 -3.31 13.56 13.92
CA ARG A 193 -4.13 13.87 12.74
C ARG A 193 -4.42 15.36 12.68
N GLN A 194 -4.84 15.96 13.79
CA GLN A 194 -5.06 17.40 13.90
C GLN A 194 -3.78 18.20 13.62
N ALA A 195 -2.64 17.80 14.19
CA ALA A 195 -1.35 18.44 13.95
C ALA A 195 -0.93 18.35 12.47
N TYR A 196 -1.16 17.19 11.84
CA TYR A 196 -0.91 16.99 10.42
C TYR A 196 -1.83 17.85 9.56
N ASP A 197 -3.12 17.95 9.88
CA ASP A 197 -4.08 18.76 9.14
C ASP A 197 -3.76 20.26 9.27
N LYS A 198 -3.37 20.74 10.46
CA LYS A 198 -2.86 22.10 10.69
C LYS A 198 -1.57 22.38 9.91
N TRP A 199 -0.57 21.49 10.01
CA TRP A 199 0.65 21.59 9.23
C TRP A 199 0.35 21.66 7.74
N ARG A 200 -0.55 20.79 7.27
CA ARG A 200 -0.92 20.69 5.87
C ARG A 200 -1.65 21.94 5.36
N ALA A 201 -2.47 22.56 6.19
CA ALA A 201 -3.18 23.81 5.88
C ALA A 201 -2.23 25.02 5.81
N GLY A 202 -1.15 25.01 6.60
CA GLY A 202 -0.14 26.09 6.60
C GLY A 202 0.87 26.04 5.45
N LEU A 203 0.89 25.00 4.62
CA LEU A 203 1.84 24.88 3.50
C LEU A 203 1.43 25.76 2.32
N SER A 204 2.37 26.57 1.82
CA SER A 204 2.22 27.24 0.54
C SER A 204 2.37 26.24 -0.63
N MET A 205 1.93 26.65 -1.84
CA MET A 205 2.15 25.84 -3.04
C MET A 205 3.65 25.64 -3.36
N ALA A 206 4.50 26.61 -3.01
CA ALA A 206 5.95 26.49 -3.16
C ALA A 206 6.52 25.41 -2.24
N ASP A 207 6.08 25.39 -0.97
CA ASP A 207 6.49 24.39 0.01
C ASP A 207 6.07 22.98 -0.41
N VAL A 208 4.84 22.83 -0.92
CA VAL A 208 4.36 21.54 -1.44
C VAL A 208 5.24 21.06 -2.60
N ARG A 209 5.68 21.94 -3.50
CA ARG A 209 6.60 21.57 -4.59
C ARG A 209 7.97 21.15 -4.06
N ALA A 210 8.52 21.89 -3.09
CA ALA A 210 9.80 21.57 -2.46
C ALA A 210 9.75 20.21 -1.75
N ILE A 211 8.71 19.96 -0.94
CA ILE A 211 8.50 18.68 -0.26
C ILE A 211 8.31 17.54 -1.27
N ASN A 212 7.59 17.77 -2.36
CA ASN A 212 7.40 16.76 -3.40
C ASN A 212 8.68 16.46 -4.19
N ALA A 213 9.54 17.45 -4.40
CA ALA A 213 10.87 17.24 -4.99
C ALA A 213 11.75 16.40 -4.06
N TYR A 214 11.74 16.69 -2.76
CA TYR A 214 12.41 15.87 -1.74
C TYR A 214 11.88 14.43 -1.75
N ARG A 215 10.56 14.24 -1.67
CA ARG A 215 9.92 12.92 -1.68
C ARG A 215 10.18 12.12 -2.96
N ALA A 216 10.24 12.78 -4.11
CA ALA A 216 10.59 12.13 -5.37
C ALA A 216 12.02 11.57 -5.34
N ASN A 217 12.97 12.30 -4.73
CA ASN A 217 14.35 11.84 -4.58
C ASN A 217 14.46 10.69 -3.56
N THR A 218 13.66 10.68 -2.51
CA THR A 218 13.63 9.60 -1.50
C THR A 218 12.66 8.47 -1.83
N LYS A 219 12.11 8.41 -3.06
CA LYS A 219 11.14 7.40 -3.51
C LYS A 219 9.87 7.31 -2.65
N HIS A 220 9.46 8.40 -2.01
CA HIS A 220 8.19 8.50 -1.31
C HIS A 220 7.08 9.05 -2.22
N ASN A 221 5.84 8.67 -1.94
CA ASN A 221 4.68 9.23 -2.63
C ASN A 221 4.60 10.74 -2.43
N LYS A 222 4.36 11.46 -3.53
CA LYS A 222 4.10 12.91 -3.51
C LYS A 222 2.89 13.20 -2.63
N LEU A 223 2.96 14.29 -1.89
CA LEU A 223 1.78 14.91 -1.30
C LEU A 223 0.86 15.38 -2.43
N GLY A 224 -0.44 15.16 -2.28
CA GLY A 224 -1.46 15.66 -3.22
C GLY A 224 -1.49 17.19 -3.28
N GLY A 225 -2.49 17.78 -3.95
CA GLY A 225 -2.70 19.24 -3.92
C GLY A 225 -2.90 19.78 -2.50
N THR A 226 -2.78 21.09 -2.32
CA THR A 226 -3.17 21.75 -1.05
C THR A 226 -4.66 21.51 -0.80
N PRO A 227 -5.08 21.24 0.44
CA PRO A 227 -6.47 20.92 0.76
C PRO A 227 -7.44 22.05 0.36
N SER A 228 -6.97 23.30 0.35
CA SER A 228 -7.78 24.48 0.04
C SER A 228 -8.07 24.69 -1.46
N SER A 229 -7.30 24.09 -2.38
CA SER A 229 -7.43 24.39 -3.82
C SER A 229 -8.08 23.28 -4.63
N ALA A 230 -8.29 22.10 -4.03
CA ALA A 230 -9.02 21.04 -4.70
C ALA A 230 -10.52 21.27 -4.49
N THR A 231 -11.11 22.19 -5.27
CA THR A 231 -12.52 22.03 -5.62
C THR A 231 -12.67 20.58 -6.06
N LYS A 232 -13.40 19.78 -5.27
CA LYS A 232 -13.55 18.36 -5.57
C LYS A 232 -14.05 18.31 -7.00
N LYS A 233 -13.30 17.62 -7.88
CA LYS A 233 -13.68 17.54 -9.29
C LYS A 233 -15.15 17.11 -9.33
N PRO A 234 -15.99 17.78 -10.14
CA PRO A 234 -17.40 17.41 -10.24
C PRO A 234 -17.50 15.91 -10.50
N ILE A 235 -18.33 15.25 -9.70
CA ILE A 235 -18.52 13.81 -9.77
C ILE A 235 -19.14 13.52 -11.13
N LYS A 236 -18.48 12.68 -11.94
CA LYS A 236 -19.02 12.28 -13.25
C LYS A 236 -20.38 11.59 -13.07
N GLY A 237 -21.30 11.75 -14.02
CA GLY A 237 -22.66 11.23 -13.85
C GLY A 237 -22.75 9.73 -13.55
N TYR A 238 -21.89 8.91 -14.16
CA TYR A 238 -21.80 7.48 -13.79
C TYR A 238 -21.49 7.25 -12.30
N LEU A 239 -20.61 8.04 -11.70
CA LEU A 239 -20.27 7.92 -10.29
C LEU A 239 -21.40 8.41 -9.38
N LYS A 240 -22.17 9.42 -9.81
CA LYS A 240 -23.38 9.87 -9.11
C LYS A 240 -24.44 8.76 -9.11
N PHE A 241 -24.69 8.15 -10.27
CA PHE A 241 -25.55 6.96 -10.39
C PHE A 241 -25.07 5.79 -9.56
N TYR A 242 -23.76 5.49 -9.57
CA TYR A 242 -23.21 4.41 -8.76
C TYR A 242 -23.47 4.64 -7.27
N GLN A 243 -23.31 5.88 -6.79
CA GLN A 243 -23.59 6.23 -5.40
C GLN A 243 -25.08 6.13 -5.05
N THR A 244 -25.99 6.56 -5.94
CA THR A 244 -27.44 6.43 -5.70
C THR A 244 -27.86 4.96 -5.74
N ALA A 245 -27.43 4.18 -6.74
CA ALA A 245 -27.74 2.75 -6.85
C ALA A 245 -27.26 1.91 -5.65
N LEU A 246 -26.17 2.32 -4.99
CA LEU A 246 -25.74 1.72 -3.73
C LEU A 246 -26.60 2.14 -2.52
N LYS A 247 -27.01 3.41 -2.45
CA LYS A 247 -27.85 3.94 -1.37
C LYS A 247 -29.27 3.40 -1.43
N ASP A 248 -29.81 3.31 -2.64
CA ASP A 248 -31.18 2.89 -2.93
C ASP A 248 -31.31 1.36 -2.91
N GLY A 249 -30.22 0.63 -2.65
CA GLY A 249 -30.19 -0.83 -2.59
C GLY A 249 -30.40 -1.53 -3.93
N THR A 250 -30.42 -0.79 -5.05
CA THR A 250 -30.48 -1.35 -6.41
C THR A 250 -29.33 -2.35 -6.64
N ILE A 251 -28.18 -2.08 -6.03
CA ILE A 251 -27.01 -2.96 -6.06
C ILE A 251 -26.76 -3.47 -4.65
N ASP A 252 -27.08 -4.75 -4.43
CA ASP A 252 -26.87 -5.41 -3.15
C ASP A 252 -25.45 -5.99 -3.05
N LEU A 253 -24.65 -5.42 -2.15
CA LEU A 253 -23.28 -5.89 -1.88
C LEU A 253 -23.23 -7.32 -1.32
N LYS A 254 -24.31 -7.81 -0.71
CA LYS A 254 -24.37 -9.17 -0.13
C LYS A 254 -24.48 -10.26 -1.20
N LYS A 255 -24.89 -9.91 -2.42
CA LYS A 255 -24.98 -10.84 -3.56
C LYS A 255 -23.64 -11.08 -4.27
N ALA A 256 -22.55 -10.52 -3.74
CA ALA A 256 -21.23 -10.71 -4.32
C ALA A 256 -20.83 -12.20 -4.31
N PRO A 257 -20.45 -12.78 -5.46
CA PRO A 257 -20.00 -14.17 -5.54
C PRO A 257 -18.76 -14.41 -4.67
N THR A 258 -18.64 -15.61 -4.11
CA THR A 258 -17.46 -16.06 -3.37
C THR A 258 -16.20 -15.87 -4.22
N GLY A 259 -15.21 -15.16 -3.67
CA GLY A 259 -13.96 -14.84 -4.37
C GLY A 259 -13.95 -13.51 -5.13
N THR A 260 -15.08 -12.78 -5.20
CA THR A 260 -15.11 -11.39 -5.71
C THR A 260 -15.32 -10.43 -4.55
N THR A 261 -14.53 -9.35 -4.46
CA THR A 261 -14.78 -8.34 -3.43
C THR A 261 -16.12 -7.64 -3.72
N PRO A 262 -16.95 -7.37 -2.68
CA PRO A 262 -18.26 -6.75 -2.88
C PRO A 262 -18.23 -5.45 -3.68
N VAL A 263 -17.15 -4.68 -3.54
CA VAL A 263 -16.93 -3.44 -4.30
C VAL A 263 -16.74 -3.68 -5.79
N ILE A 264 -15.98 -4.72 -6.18
CA ILE A 264 -15.77 -5.06 -7.60
C ILE A 264 -17.08 -5.56 -8.22
N TYR A 265 -17.83 -6.38 -7.48
CA TYR A 265 -19.15 -6.85 -7.92
C TYR A 265 -20.11 -5.66 -8.15
N ALA A 266 -20.25 -4.79 -7.15
CA ALA A 266 -21.11 -3.62 -7.24
C ALA A 266 -20.75 -2.71 -8.42
N ALA A 267 -19.46 -2.48 -8.65
CA ALA A 267 -18.99 -1.67 -9.79
C ALA A 267 -19.32 -2.32 -11.14
N LYS A 268 -19.29 -3.65 -11.26
CA LYS A 268 -19.66 -4.37 -12.50
C LYS A 268 -21.15 -4.31 -12.75
N GLU A 269 -21.98 -4.54 -11.74
CA GLU A 269 -23.43 -4.43 -11.88
C GLU A 269 -23.86 -3.00 -12.20
N ALA A 270 -23.28 -2.00 -11.53
CA ALA A 270 -23.50 -0.60 -11.88
C ALA A 270 -23.15 -0.29 -13.33
N ALA A 271 -22.02 -0.80 -13.81
CA ALA A 271 -21.63 -0.62 -15.20
C ALA A 271 -22.61 -1.29 -16.18
N ARG A 272 -23.16 -2.46 -15.82
CA ARG A 272 -24.18 -3.16 -16.62
C ARG A 272 -25.48 -2.38 -16.67
N LEU A 273 -25.99 -1.93 -15.52
CA LEU A 273 -27.20 -1.12 -15.41
C LEU A 273 -27.04 0.20 -16.18
N TRP A 274 -25.95 0.93 -15.94
CA TRP A 274 -25.66 2.18 -16.64
C TRP A 274 -25.59 2.01 -18.15
N LYS A 275 -25.03 0.90 -18.65
CA LYS A 275 -25.02 0.63 -20.10
C LYS A 275 -26.43 0.44 -20.67
N GLY A 276 -27.33 -0.19 -19.92
CA GLY A 276 -28.72 -0.42 -20.31
C GLY A 276 -29.62 0.82 -20.23
N MET A 277 -29.24 1.84 -19.46
CA MET A 277 -30.04 3.07 -19.33
C MET A 277 -30.10 3.88 -20.63
N SER A 278 -31.26 4.47 -20.88
CA SER A 278 -31.50 5.43 -21.96
C SER A 278 -30.71 6.73 -21.75
N THR A 279 -30.63 7.56 -22.80
CA THR A 279 -29.96 8.86 -22.73
C THR A 279 -30.68 9.84 -21.80
N THR A 280 -32.00 9.80 -21.75
CA THR A 280 -32.84 10.63 -20.87
C THR A 280 -32.62 10.27 -19.40
N GLU A 281 -32.59 8.99 -19.05
CA GLU A 281 -32.30 8.56 -17.66
C GLU A 281 -30.87 8.92 -17.22
N LYS A 282 -29.90 8.83 -18.14
CA LYS A 282 -28.52 9.25 -17.88
C LYS A 282 -28.39 10.75 -17.64
N ALA A 283 -29.24 11.56 -18.26
CA ALA A 283 -29.19 13.03 -18.14
C ALA A 283 -29.46 13.50 -16.70
N THR A 284 -30.29 12.78 -15.92
CA THR A 284 -30.55 13.08 -14.50
C THR A 284 -29.29 13.02 -13.61
N TYR A 285 -28.26 12.30 -14.07
CA TYR A 285 -27.03 12.12 -13.32
C TYR A 285 -25.87 12.99 -13.78
N MET A 286 -25.96 13.60 -14.96
CA MET A 286 -24.94 14.53 -15.50
C MET A 286 -24.96 15.86 -14.75
#